data_AF-A0A7J6RY37-F1
#
_entry.id   AF-A0A7J6RY37-F1
#
_cell.length_a   1.000
_cell.length_b   1.000
_cell.length_c   1.000
_cell.angle_alpha   90.00
_cell.angle_beta   90.00
_cell.angle_gamma   90.00
#
_symmetry.space_group_name_H-M   'P 1'
#
loop_
_entity.id
_entity.type
_entity.pdbx_description
1 polymer ?
#
loop_
_entity_poly.entity_id
_entity_poly.type
_entity_poly.pdbx_seq_one_letter_code
_entity_poly.pdbx_strand_id
1 'polypeptide(L)'
;TTTPTPRPVTQVYPIGAYGCRGTGQYGRLDFEQDKKVFRISATLGSCSASADNVPYTMTPIQGSDHEYWLTPDYSSTDFKARLAACGVTTTFFDSFHVESNNDVLMSDIVINAASGSPWNCWLASGPTRPVPGPTERPPPVHTTPRAPATTPRAPATT
;
A
#
# COMPACT_ATOMS: atom_id res chain seq x y z
N THR A 1 30.23 -4.47 22.04
CA THR A 1 29.53 -4.22 20.77
C THR A 1 28.05 -4.39 21.02
N THR A 2 27.29 -3.31 21.09
CA THR A 2 25.86 -3.35 21.41
C THR A 2 25.07 -3.44 20.11
N THR A 3 24.40 -4.56 19.88
CA THR A 3 23.44 -4.72 18.78
C THR A 3 22.35 -3.66 18.92
N PRO A 4 22.00 -2.89 17.86
CA PRO A 4 20.88 -1.97 17.96
C PRO A 4 19.60 -2.79 18.14
N THR A 5 18.89 -2.57 19.24
CA THR A 5 17.53 -3.06 19.44
C THR A 5 16.68 -2.63 18.23
N PRO A 6 15.97 -3.55 17.54
CA PRO A 6 15.00 -3.14 16.54
C PRO A 6 13.98 -2.26 17.26
N ARG A 7 13.82 -1.00 16.83
CA ARG A 7 12.68 -0.21 17.31
C ARG A 7 11.42 -1.00 16.92
N PRO A 8 10.45 -1.19 17.82
CA PRO A 8 9.16 -1.70 17.40
C PRO A 8 8.65 -0.72 16.35
N VAL A 9 8.43 -1.21 15.13
CA VAL A 9 7.72 -0.43 14.12
C VAL A 9 6.30 -0.36 14.65
N THR A 10 5.95 0.73 15.36
CA THR A 10 4.57 0.98 15.75
C THR A 10 3.81 1.35 14.48
N GLN A 11 3.49 0.35 13.67
CA GLN A 11 2.73 0.54 12.45
C GLN A 11 1.31 0.93 12.86
N VAL A 12 0.91 2.16 12.54
CA VAL A 12 -0.39 2.75 12.91
C VAL A 12 -1.34 2.81 11.71
N TYR A 13 -1.00 2.15 10.60
CA TYR A 13 -1.85 2.10 9.41
C TYR A 13 -1.66 0.81 8.60
N PRO A 14 -2.72 0.32 7.93
CA PRO A 14 -2.65 -0.87 7.09
C PRO A 14 -1.73 -0.61 5.89
N ILE A 15 -1.02 -1.65 5.48
CA ILE A 15 -0.06 -1.60 4.36
C ILE A 15 -0.13 -2.90 3.58
N GLY A 16 -0.07 -2.80 2.25
CA GLY A 16 -0.03 -3.97 1.38
C GLY A 16 -1.40 -4.31 0.81
N ALA A 17 -1.49 -5.53 0.27
CA ALA A 17 -2.67 -5.97 -0.47
C ALA A 17 -3.52 -6.92 0.37
N TYR A 18 -4.80 -6.61 0.47
CA TYR A 18 -5.79 -7.39 1.19
C TYR A 18 -6.76 -8.00 0.20
N GLY A 19 -6.92 -9.31 0.26
CA GLY A 19 -7.95 -10.04 -0.49
C GLY A 19 -9.24 -10.06 0.32
N CYS A 20 -10.31 -9.52 -0.23
CA CYS A 20 -11.62 -9.45 0.43
C CYS A 20 -12.58 -10.49 -0.11
N ARG A 21 -13.29 -11.16 0.79
CA ARG A 21 -14.33 -12.13 0.44
C ARG A 21 -15.58 -11.95 1.28
N GLY A 22 -16.72 -12.02 0.60
CA GLY A 22 -18.04 -12.17 1.19
C GLY A 22 -18.87 -13.18 0.43
N THR A 23 -20.10 -13.39 0.88
CA THR A 23 -21.05 -14.32 0.26
C THR A 23 -21.39 -13.87 -1.15
N GLY A 24 -20.80 -14.52 -2.17
CA GLY A 24 -21.01 -14.19 -3.59
C GLY A 24 -20.34 -12.89 -4.05
N GLN A 25 -19.38 -12.39 -3.27
CA GLN A 25 -18.79 -11.06 -3.44
C GLN A 25 -17.27 -11.14 -3.25
N TYR A 26 -16.52 -10.43 -4.08
CA TYR A 26 -15.06 -10.42 -4.07
C TYR A 26 -14.53 -8.99 -4.15
N GLY A 27 -13.43 -8.73 -3.46
CA GLY A 27 -12.80 -7.42 -3.51
C GLY A 27 -11.33 -7.46 -3.19
N ARG A 28 -10.72 -6.29 -3.28
CA ARG A 28 -9.32 -6.07 -2.95
C ARG A 28 -9.14 -4.66 -2.42
N LEU A 29 -8.28 -4.53 -1.41
CA LEU A 29 -7.76 -3.26 -0.92
C LEU A 29 -6.25 -3.27 -1.10
N ASP A 30 -5.68 -2.23 -1.71
CA ASP A 30 -4.23 -2.06 -1.82
C ASP A 30 -3.84 -0.75 -1.12
N PHE A 31 -3.20 -0.86 0.04
CA PHE A 31 -2.75 0.29 0.83
C PHE A 31 -1.33 0.69 0.47
N GLU A 32 -1.15 1.98 0.17
CA GLU A 32 0.18 2.54 -0.08
C GLU A 32 0.87 2.92 1.23
N GLN A 33 2.11 2.43 1.39
CA GLN A 33 2.91 2.55 2.61
C GLN A 33 3.15 4.01 3.07
N ASP A 34 3.11 5.00 2.18
CA ASP A 34 3.56 6.37 2.49
C ASP A 34 2.49 7.46 2.29
N LYS A 35 1.28 7.09 1.85
CA LYS A 35 0.32 8.10 1.33
C LYS A 35 -1.00 8.21 2.08
N LYS A 36 -1.29 7.34 3.06
CA LYS A 36 -2.63 7.26 3.71
C LYS A 36 -3.77 7.26 2.68
N VAL A 37 -3.53 6.58 1.56
CA VAL A 37 -4.51 6.30 0.52
C VAL A 37 -4.51 4.81 0.24
N PHE A 38 -5.58 4.33 -0.34
CA PHE A 38 -5.67 2.98 -0.85
C PHE A 38 -6.38 2.94 -2.19
N ARG A 39 -6.20 1.84 -2.90
CA ARG A 39 -7.05 1.44 -4.02
C ARG A 39 -8.06 0.42 -3.54
N ILE A 40 -9.30 0.55 -3.99
CA ILE A 40 -10.36 -0.43 -3.78
C ILE A 40 -10.86 -0.97 -5.12
N SER A 41 -11.12 -2.26 -5.15
CA SER A 41 -11.92 -2.88 -6.21
C SER A 41 -12.95 -3.79 -5.58
N ALA A 42 -14.19 -3.70 -6.04
CA ALA A 42 -15.29 -4.50 -5.54
C ALA A 42 -16.07 -5.13 -6.70
N THR A 43 -16.34 -6.42 -6.61
CA THR A 43 -17.21 -7.19 -7.51
C THR A 43 -18.32 -7.82 -6.69
N LEU A 44 -19.55 -7.36 -6.92
CA LEU A 44 -20.76 -7.74 -6.21
C LEU A 44 -21.74 -8.35 -7.21
N GLY A 45 -21.74 -9.67 -7.34
CA GLY A 45 -22.47 -10.36 -8.41
C GLY A 45 -21.93 -9.95 -9.79
N SER A 46 -22.79 -9.38 -10.64
CA SER A 46 -22.42 -8.86 -11.97
C SER A 46 -21.94 -7.41 -11.97
N CYS A 47 -22.03 -6.71 -10.84
CA CYS A 47 -21.59 -5.32 -10.73
C CYS A 47 -20.15 -5.24 -10.25
N SER A 48 -19.37 -4.34 -10.85
CA SER A 48 -18.01 -4.04 -10.39
C SER A 48 -17.75 -2.54 -10.34
N ALA A 49 -17.05 -2.09 -9.30
CA ALA A 49 -16.57 -0.72 -9.17
C ALA A 49 -15.15 -0.71 -8.59
N SER A 50 -14.37 0.29 -8.94
CA SER A 50 -13.03 0.51 -8.40
C SER A 50 -12.77 1.99 -8.21
N ALA A 51 -11.89 2.33 -7.27
CA ALA A 51 -11.36 3.67 -7.09
C ALA A 51 -9.89 3.60 -6.65
N ASP A 52 -9.12 4.56 -7.15
CA ASP A 52 -7.71 4.72 -6.86
C ASP A 52 -7.47 5.96 -6.00
N ASN A 53 -6.37 5.96 -5.24
CA ASN A 53 -5.94 7.08 -4.41
C ASN A 53 -7.03 7.56 -3.43
N VAL A 54 -7.84 6.64 -2.89
CA VAL A 54 -8.90 6.96 -1.92
C VAL A 54 -8.25 7.34 -0.59
N PRO A 55 -8.34 8.60 -0.14
CA PRO A 55 -7.83 9.01 1.16
C PRO A 55 -8.63 8.33 2.28
N TYR A 56 -7.99 8.13 3.43
CA TYR A 56 -8.70 7.63 4.60
C TYR A 56 -8.17 8.24 5.89
N THR A 57 -9.02 8.16 6.92
CA THR A 57 -8.65 8.47 8.30
C THR A 57 -8.75 7.21 9.14
N MET A 58 -7.93 7.13 10.19
CA MET A 58 -8.01 6.07 11.19
C MET A 58 -8.29 6.65 12.57
N THR A 59 -9.21 6.03 13.29
CA THR A 59 -9.54 6.38 14.68
C THR A 59 -9.43 5.13 15.56
N PRO A 60 -8.71 5.19 16.69
CA PRO A 60 -8.62 4.06 17.61
C PRO A 60 -9.97 3.75 18.24
N ILE A 61 -10.24 2.47 18.49
CA ILE A 61 -11.44 2.04 19.23
C ILE A 61 -11.15 2.11 20.73
N GLN A 62 -11.96 2.87 21.47
CA GLN A 62 -11.79 2.99 22.91
C GLN A 62 -11.95 1.62 23.59
N GLY A 63 -11.00 1.26 24.44
CA GLY A 63 -11.01 -0.02 25.16
C GLY A 63 -10.37 -1.19 24.40
N SER A 64 -9.78 -0.96 23.22
CA SER A 64 -8.95 -1.94 22.51
C SER A 64 -7.57 -1.37 22.20
N ASP A 65 -6.53 -2.18 22.36
CA ASP A 65 -5.14 -1.77 22.18
C ASP A 65 -4.68 -1.81 20.71
N HIS A 66 -5.41 -2.52 19.85
CA HIS A 66 -4.99 -2.84 18.47
C HIS A 66 -6.12 -2.82 17.44
N GLU A 67 -7.23 -2.16 17.75
CA GLU A 67 -8.36 -2.03 16.84
C GLU A 67 -8.64 -0.57 16.46
N TYR A 68 -9.03 -0.39 15.20
CA TYR A 68 -9.23 0.93 14.63
C TYR A 68 -10.45 0.92 13.70
N TRP A 69 -11.12 2.07 13.61
CA TRP A 69 -12.01 2.37 12.50
C TRP A 69 -11.21 3.07 11.41
N LEU A 70 -11.37 2.60 10.18
CA LEU A 70 -10.88 3.25 8.98
C LEU A 70 -12.06 3.84 8.21
N THR A 71 -12.04 5.15 8.03
CA THR A 71 -13.10 5.88 7.31
C THR A 71 -12.55 6.39 5.99
N PRO A 72 -12.95 5.81 4.85
CA PRO A 72 -12.54 6.28 3.53
C PRO A 72 -13.27 7.56 3.10
N ASP A 73 -12.57 8.41 2.37
CA ASP A 73 -13.13 9.59 1.70
C ASP A 73 -13.26 9.33 0.19
N TYR A 74 -14.48 9.06 -0.25
CA TYR A 74 -14.79 8.82 -1.67
C TYR A 74 -15.20 10.09 -2.42
N SER A 75 -15.14 11.28 -1.81
CA SER A 75 -15.68 12.52 -2.38
C SER A 75 -15.08 12.90 -3.75
N SER A 76 -13.86 12.44 -4.02
CA SER A 76 -13.14 12.64 -5.28
C SER A 76 -13.37 11.52 -6.32
N THR A 77 -14.24 10.56 -6.04
CA THR A 77 -14.42 9.33 -6.84
C THR A 77 -15.89 9.07 -7.14
N ASP A 78 -16.18 8.27 -8.17
CA ASP A 78 -17.54 7.83 -8.52
C ASP A 78 -17.87 6.44 -7.95
N PHE A 79 -17.03 5.88 -7.07
CA PHE A 79 -17.13 4.50 -6.58
C PHE A 79 -18.50 4.17 -6.00
N LYS A 80 -18.98 4.99 -5.05
CA LYS A 80 -20.31 4.79 -4.44
C LYS A 80 -21.43 4.99 -5.45
N ALA A 81 -21.31 5.96 -6.37
CA ALA A 81 -22.33 6.19 -7.39
C ALA A 81 -22.47 4.98 -8.34
N ARG A 82 -21.36 4.37 -8.76
CA ARG A 82 -21.36 3.16 -9.59
C ARG A 82 -22.03 1.98 -8.90
N LEU A 83 -21.74 1.78 -7.61
CA LEU A 83 -22.37 0.73 -6.82
C LEU A 83 -23.88 1.00 -6.59
N ALA A 84 -24.25 2.25 -6.30
CA ALA A 84 -25.65 2.64 -6.15
C ALA A 84 -26.45 2.40 -7.44
N ALA A 85 -25.87 2.66 -8.61
CA ALA A 85 -26.49 2.38 -9.91
C ALA A 85 -26.77 0.87 -10.13
N CYS A 86 -26.02 0.01 -9.44
CA CYS A 86 -26.26 -1.44 -9.41
C CYS A 86 -27.27 -1.88 -8.33
N GLY A 87 -27.89 -0.95 -7.60
CA GLY A 87 -28.79 -1.25 -6.48
C GLY A 87 -28.07 -1.77 -5.23
N VAL A 88 -26.76 -1.56 -5.13
CA VAL A 88 -25.97 -1.95 -3.95
C VAL A 88 -26.05 -0.86 -2.90
N THR A 89 -26.30 -1.26 -1.64
CA THR A 89 -26.21 -0.38 -0.48
C THR A 89 -24.77 0.09 -0.28
N THR A 90 -24.50 1.38 -0.51
CA THR A 90 -23.14 1.95 -0.49
C THR A 90 -22.61 2.25 0.90
N THR A 91 -23.48 2.33 1.90
CA THR A 91 -23.09 2.58 3.30
C THR A 91 -22.23 1.46 3.87
N PHE A 92 -22.24 0.29 3.23
CA PHE A 92 -21.30 -0.80 3.47
C PHE A 92 -19.84 -0.34 3.45
N PHE A 93 -19.53 0.65 2.62
CA PHE A 93 -18.17 1.13 2.43
C PHE A 93 -17.82 2.37 3.26
N ASP A 94 -18.67 2.79 4.20
CA ASP A 94 -18.47 4.02 4.98
C ASP A 94 -17.38 3.89 6.04
N SER A 95 -17.22 2.71 6.63
CA SER A 95 -16.24 2.46 7.69
C SER A 95 -15.82 0.99 7.68
N PHE A 96 -14.52 0.76 7.88
CA PHE A 96 -13.94 -0.56 7.99
C PHE A 96 -13.37 -0.75 9.40
N HIS A 97 -13.63 -1.89 10.00
CA HIS A 97 -12.97 -2.31 11.22
C HIS A 97 -11.61 -2.90 10.86
N VAL A 98 -10.55 -2.44 11.51
CA VAL A 98 -9.19 -2.91 11.28
C VAL A 98 -8.69 -3.52 12.57
N GLU A 99 -8.19 -4.74 12.48
CA GLU A 99 -7.76 -5.54 13.61
C GLU A 99 -6.41 -6.23 13.31
N SER A 100 -5.68 -6.52 14.39
CA SER A 100 -4.43 -7.26 14.33
C SER A 100 -4.71 -8.71 14.65
N ASN A 101 -4.16 -9.63 13.87
CA ASN A 101 -4.41 -11.05 14.00
C ASN A 101 -3.11 -11.85 13.96
N ASN A 102 -2.98 -12.85 14.85
CA ASN A 102 -1.80 -13.69 15.01
C ASN A 102 -0.48 -12.89 15.05
N ASP A 103 -0.44 -11.83 15.87
CA ASP A 103 0.70 -10.91 16.04
C ASP A 103 1.09 -10.11 14.79
N VAL A 104 0.32 -10.18 13.71
CA VAL A 104 0.49 -9.33 12.53
C VAL A 104 -0.40 -8.10 12.69
N LEU A 105 0.23 -6.93 12.76
CA LEU A 105 -0.49 -5.66 12.92
C LEU A 105 -1.37 -5.39 11.69
N MET A 106 -2.64 -5.07 11.95
CA MET A 106 -3.59 -4.62 10.92
C MET A 106 -3.74 -5.61 9.75
N SER A 107 -3.60 -6.90 10.01
CA SER A 107 -3.67 -7.97 9.01
C SER A 107 -5.10 -8.31 8.58
N ASP A 108 -6.08 -7.92 9.37
CA ASP A 108 -7.48 -8.20 9.14
C ASP A 108 -8.28 -6.89 9.05
N ILE A 109 -9.13 -6.82 8.03
CA ILE A 109 -10.06 -5.71 7.82
C ILE A 109 -11.45 -6.27 7.59
N VAL A 110 -12.41 -5.84 8.40
CA VAL A 110 -13.81 -6.22 8.28
C VAL A 110 -14.62 -5.03 7.80
N ILE A 111 -15.28 -5.22 6.66
CA ILE A 111 -16.21 -4.26 6.09
C ILE A 111 -17.62 -4.76 6.44
N ASN A 112 -18.35 -4.00 7.25
CA ASN A 112 -19.61 -4.46 7.86
C ASN A 112 -20.84 -4.04 7.05
N ALA A 113 -21.63 -5.02 6.60
CA ALA A 113 -22.86 -4.77 5.85
C ALA A 113 -23.99 -4.49 6.82
N ALA A 114 -24.65 -3.34 6.68
CA ALA A 114 -25.84 -3.00 7.47
C ALA A 114 -26.97 -4.05 7.34
N SER A 115 -26.96 -4.84 6.26
CA SER A 115 -27.87 -5.95 6.03
C SER A 115 -27.18 -7.04 5.19
N GLY A 116 -26.28 -7.84 5.77
CA GLY A 116 -25.64 -8.92 5.03
C GLY A 116 -24.44 -9.55 5.74
N SER A 117 -23.82 -10.54 5.09
CA SER A 117 -22.56 -11.10 5.57
C SER A 117 -21.44 -10.06 5.44
N PRO A 118 -20.56 -9.91 6.44
CA PRO A 118 -19.43 -9.00 6.36
C PRO A 118 -18.47 -9.39 5.23
N TRP A 119 -17.76 -8.39 4.71
CA TRP A 119 -16.56 -8.62 3.89
C TRP A 119 -15.36 -8.75 4.79
N ASN A 120 -14.77 -9.93 4.78
CA ASN A 120 -13.54 -10.19 5.50
C ASN A 120 -12.37 -10.04 4.51
N CYS A 121 -11.44 -9.17 4.84
CA CYS A 121 -10.28 -8.85 4.04
C CYS A 121 -9.03 -9.26 4.82
N TRP A 122 -8.26 -10.18 4.24
CA TRP A 122 -7.03 -10.68 4.85
C TRP A 122 -5.83 -10.16 4.08
N LEU A 123 -4.77 -9.78 4.80
CA LEU A 123 -3.49 -9.42 4.20
C LEU A 123 -2.95 -10.60 3.38
N ALA A 124 -3.04 -10.49 2.06
CA ALA A 124 -2.61 -11.51 1.11
C ALA A 124 -1.12 -11.37 0.77
N SER A 125 -0.61 -10.14 0.79
CA SER A 125 0.81 -9.84 0.62
C SER A 125 1.17 -8.53 1.32
N GLY A 126 2.30 -8.51 2.03
CA GLY A 126 2.89 -7.29 2.58
C GLY A 126 3.19 -6.24 1.49
N PRO A 127 3.66 -5.03 1.86
CA PRO A 127 3.85 -3.92 0.92
C PRO A 127 4.52 -4.39 -0.37
N THR A 128 3.81 -4.26 -1.48
CA THR A 128 4.47 -4.27 -2.78
C THR A 128 5.26 -2.98 -2.80
N ARG A 129 6.56 -3.06 -2.49
CA ARG A 129 7.47 -1.92 -2.65
C ARG A 129 7.18 -1.32 -4.04
N PRO A 130 7.04 0.01 -4.18
CA PRO A 130 7.03 0.61 -5.51
C PRO A 130 8.27 0.05 -6.22
N VAL A 131 8.07 -0.68 -7.32
CA VAL A 131 9.18 -1.09 -8.17
C VAL A 131 9.89 0.23 -8.49
N PRO A 132 11.16 0.43 -8.07
CA PRO A 132 11.88 1.60 -8.49
C PRO A 132 11.78 1.60 -10.00
N GLY A 133 11.23 2.68 -10.59
CA GLY A 133 11.27 2.86 -12.04
C GLY A 133 12.69 2.56 -12.51
N PRO A 134 12.86 1.99 -13.72
CA PRO A 134 14.18 1.58 -14.21
C PRO A 134 15.15 2.72 -13.93
N THR A 135 16.18 2.44 -13.12
CA THR A 135 17.23 3.40 -12.85
C THR A 135 17.78 3.81 -14.20
N GLU A 136 17.48 5.02 -14.64
CA GLU A 136 18.06 5.60 -15.82
C GLU A 136 19.56 5.65 -15.54
N ARG A 137 20.28 4.71 -16.13
CA ARG A 137 21.73 4.60 -15.98
C ARG A 137 22.30 5.96 -16.41
N PRO A 138 23.10 6.64 -15.57
CA PRO A 138 23.78 7.85 -16.00
C PRO A 138 24.54 7.53 -17.30
N PRO A 139 24.47 8.38 -18.33
CA PRO A 139 25.19 8.13 -19.57
C PRO A 139 26.66 7.85 -19.25
N PRO A 140 27.30 6.86 -19.91
CA PRO A 140 28.69 6.54 -19.64
C PRO A 140 29.53 7.79 -19.87
N VAL A 141 30.20 8.25 -18.81
CA VAL A 141 31.23 9.28 -18.93
C VAL A 141 32.36 8.68 -19.75
N HIS A 142 32.51 9.14 -21.00
CA HIS A 142 33.68 8.84 -21.81
C HIS A 142 34.90 9.52 -21.17
N THR A 143 35.63 8.80 -20.34
CA THR A 143 37.00 9.16 -19.99
C THR A 143 37.89 8.89 -21.19
N THR A 144 38.15 9.93 -21.99
CA THR A 144 39.21 9.90 -23.00
C THR A 144 40.54 9.55 -22.32
N PRO A 145 41.25 8.48 -22.75
CA PRO A 145 42.57 8.19 -22.23
C PRO A 145 43.53 9.34 -22.58
N ARG A 146 44.10 9.97 -21.55
CA ARG A 146 45.22 10.90 -21.72
C ARG A 146 46.42 10.09 -22.20
N ALA A 147 46.95 10.44 -23.38
CA ALA A 147 48.15 9.82 -23.95
C ALA A 147 49.32 9.82 -22.94
N PRO A 148 50.15 8.77 -22.89
CA PRO A 148 51.31 8.74 -22.01
C PRO A 148 52.33 9.80 -22.42
N ALA A 149 52.79 10.57 -21.43
CA ALA A 149 53.86 11.55 -21.59
C ALA A 149 55.18 10.83 -21.93
N THR A 150 55.79 11.18 -23.06
CA THR A 150 57.16 10.80 -23.41
C THR A 150 58.16 11.39 -22.42
N THR A 151 58.93 10.52 -21.77
CA THR A 151 60.02 10.89 -20.86
C THR A 151 61.22 11.45 -21.65
N PRO A 152 61.85 12.56 -21.24
CA PRO A 152 63.10 13.02 -21.84
C PRO A 152 64.27 12.12 -21.43
N ARG A 153 65.10 11.75 -22.42
CA ARG A 153 66.35 11.00 -22.26
C ARG A 153 67.40 11.86 -21.54
N ALA A 154 67.98 11.34 -20.46
CA ALA A 154 69.09 11.98 -19.75
C ALA A 154 70.38 12.01 -20.59
N PRO A 155 71.26 13.02 -20.41
CA PRO A 155 72.52 13.13 -21.14
C PRO A 155 73.57 12.12 -20.63
N ALA A 156 74.41 11.65 -21.56
CA ALA A 156 75.49 10.72 -21.29
C ALA A 156 76.66 11.42 -20.60
N THR A 157 77.20 10.80 -19.55
CA THR A 157 78.42 11.24 -18.86
C THR A 157 79.63 10.55 -19.47
N THR A 158 80.60 11.33 -19.96
CA THR A 158 82.03 10.97 -20.00
C THR A 158 82.83 12.26 -19.86
#